data_AF-A0A9D8XY12-F1
#
_entry.id   AF-A0A9D8XY12-F1
#
_cell.length_a   1.000
_cell.length_b   1.000
_cell.length_c   1.000
_cell.angle_alpha   90.00
_cell.angle_beta   90.00
_cell.angle_gamma   90.00
#
_symmetry.space_group_name_H-M   'P 1'
#
loop_
_entity.id
_entity.type
_entity.pdbx_description
1 polymer ?
#
loop_
_entity_poly.entity_id
_entity_poly.type
_entity_poly.pdbx_seq_one_letter_code
_entity_poly.pdbx_strand_id
1 'polypeptide(L)'
;FQEVKTSFYGFDPSLSPLFPSDEDLICMRHGCIPPLQSDSASVVLKAIVGNLATFEVEGQTFSLEMGVEGSFNFLNAAAAICGILNIAQTCPALKDFPRFKNLDLSPKAVAQAVSKVRPAFGRGEGFKIGQSHVEMVLVKNPVGFSSALRSIPLEGKEVMVALNDQSADGRDVSWIYDVDYSNLSTVKAVTGQRAFDMALCLEYNGKKVLRADLDIEKSLMRFLEGGGEKIIFSSYTSMLSIRKILLDLDKSKGGNLYAAD
;
A
#
# COMPACT_ATOMS: atom_id res chain seq x y z
N PHE A 1 -27.55 12.02 27.14
CA PHE A 1 -26.50 11.77 26.13
C PHE A 1 -27.19 11.81 24.78
N GLN A 2 -26.82 12.76 23.89
CA GLN A 2 -27.32 12.74 22.52
C GLN A 2 -26.81 11.48 21.83
N GLU A 3 -27.68 10.79 21.12
CA GLU A 3 -27.35 9.63 20.29
C GLU A 3 -26.33 10.08 19.22
N VAL A 4 -25.14 9.51 19.24
CA VAL A 4 -24.10 9.82 18.26
C VAL A 4 -24.48 9.11 16.96
N LYS A 5 -24.93 9.88 15.97
CA LYS A 5 -25.23 9.35 14.65
C LYS A 5 -23.92 8.87 14.01
N THR A 6 -23.81 7.56 13.81
CA THR A 6 -22.60 6.92 13.28
C THR A 6 -22.84 6.60 11.80
N SER A 7 -21.83 6.86 10.95
CA SER A 7 -21.86 6.49 9.53
C SER A 7 -20.74 5.49 9.27
N PHE A 8 -21.06 4.42 8.56
CA PHE A 8 -20.12 3.35 8.24
C PHE A 8 -19.74 3.37 6.76
N TYR A 9 -18.54 2.90 6.46
CA TYR A 9 -18.09 2.59 5.11
C TYR A 9 -17.64 1.12 5.07
N GLY A 10 -17.63 0.52 3.88
CA GLY A 10 -17.18 -0.85 3.74
C GLY A 10 -16.99 -1.26 2.28
N PHE A 11 -16.93 -2.57 2.07
CA PHE A 11 -16.87 -3.18 0.75
C PHE A 11 -17.93 -4.27 0.63
N ASP A 12 -18.32 -4.58 -0.60
CA ASP A 12 -19.24 -5.67 -0.90
C ASP A 12 -18.61 -7.02 -0.49
N PRO A 13 -19.35 -7.94 0.16
CA PRO A 13 -18.81 -9.24 0.60
C PRO A 13 -18.05 -10.01 -0.47
N SER A 14 -18.39 -9.84 -1.76
CA SER A 14 -17.66 -10.46 -2.87
C SER A 14 -16.18 -10.02 -2.96
N LEU A 15 -15.82 -8.87 -2.39
CA LEU A 15 -14.45 -8.35 -2.31
C LEU A 15 -13.70 -8.78 -1.06
N SER A 16 -14.31 -9.52 -0.13
CA SER A 16 -13.66 -10.01 1.10
C SER A 16 -12.28 -10.68 0.87
N PRO A 17 -12.06 -11.48 -0.19
CA PRO A 17 -10.74 -12.05 -0.48
C PRO A 17 -9.63 -11.02 -0.74
N LEU A 18 -9.97 -9.76 -1.04
CA LEU A 18 -9.01 -8.67 -1.27
C LEU A 18 -8.67 -7.89 0.00
N PHE A 19 -9.45 -8.06 1.07
CA PHE A 19 -9.34 -7.28 2.31
C PHE A 19 -9.30 -8.17 3.55
N PRO A 20 -8.44 -9.21 3.61
CA PRO A 20 -8.29 -9.97 4.83
C PRO A 20 -7.71 -9.07 5.92
N SER A 21 -8.25 -9.15 7.14
CA SER A 21 -7.59 -8.64 8.34
C SER A 21 -6.40 -9.52 8.72
N ASP A 22 -5.53 -9.04 9.61
CA ASP A 22 -4.43 -9.87 10.15
C ASP A 22 -5.00 -11.12 10.85
N GLU A 23 -6.12 -10.97 11.57
CA GLU A 23 -6.82 -12.10 12.21
C GLU A 23 -7.41 -13.07 11.18
N ASP A 24 -7.94 -12.55 10.06
CA ASP A 24 -8.47 -13.38 8.98
C ASP A 24 -7.37 -14.21 8.33
N LEU A 25 -6.18 -13.65 8.11
CA LEU A 25 -5.05 -14.40 7.56
C LEU A 25 -4.62 -15.53 8.49
N ILE A 26 -4.53 -15.27 9.80
CA ILE A 26 -4.24 -16.29 10.81
C ILE A 26 -5.32 -17.36 10.80
N CYS A 27 -6.59 -16.96 10.78
CA CYS A 27 -7.77 -17.82 10.73
C CYS A 27 -7.71 -18.75 9.50
N MET A 28 -7.53 -18.19 8.31
CA MET A 28 -7.45 -18.93 7.04
C MET A 28 -6.28 -19.92 7.02
N ARG A 29 -5.12 -19.57 7.59
CA ARG A 29 -3.97 -20.49 7.71
C ARG A 29 -4.29 -21.74 8.52
N HIS A 30 -5.17 -21.62 9.51
CA HIS A 30 -5.62 -22.73 10.35
C HIS A 30 -6.88 -23.42 9.80
N GLY A 31 -7.28 -23.13 8.56
CA GLY A 31 -8.44 -23.74 7.90
C GLY A 31 -9.79 -23.18 8.37
N CYS A 32 -9.78 -22.07 9.10
CA CYS A 32 -11.00 -21.41 9.57
C CYS A 32 -11.55 -20.44 8.51
N ILE A 33 -12.86 -20.19 8.56
CA ILE A 33 -13.54 -19.24 7.67
C ILE A 33 -13.77 -17.94 8.46
N PRO A 34 -13.21 -16.80 8.02
CA PRO A 34 -13.45 -15.53 8.68
C PRO A 34 -14.92 -15.12 8.69
N PRO A 35 -15.40 -14.46 9.76
CA PRO A 35 -16.76 -13.97 9.83
C PRO A 35 -17.01 -12.86 8.80
N LEU A 36 -18.15 -12.92 8.11
CA LEU A 36 -18.61 -11.85 7.22
C LEU A 36 -19.08 -10.65 8.06
N GLN A 37 -18.44 -9.49 7.91
CA GLN A 37 -18.97 -8.24 8.45
C GLN A 37 -20.22 -7.82 7.66
N SER A 38 -21.33 -7.55 8.36
CA SER A 38 -22.65 -7.31 7.74
C SER A 38 -23.30 -5.97 8.10
N ASP A 39 -22.53 -5.02 8.62
CA ASP A 39 -23.11 -3.72 8.99
C ASP A 39 -23.48 -2.93 7.73
N SER A 40 -24.65 -2.30 7.74
CA SER A 40 -25.09 -1.42 6.66
C SER A 40 -24.18 -0.21 6.57
N ALA A 41 -23.47 -0.06 5.46
CA ALA A 41 -22.57 1.06 5.21
C ALA A 41 -23.19 2.12 4.28
N SER A 42 -22.96 3.39 4.60
CA SER A 42 -23.40 4.54 3.79
C SER A 42 -22.61 4.66 2.49
N VAL A 43 -21.40 4.11 2.47
CA VAL A 43 -20.55 4.01 1.29
C VAL A 43 -19.98 2.61 1.18
N VAL A 44 -20.21 1.94 0.04
CA VAL A 44 -19.78 0.57 -0.21
C VAL A 44 -18.91 0.53 -1.47
N LEU A 45 -17.69 0.00 -1.38
CA LEU A 45 -16.91 -0.39 -2.55
C LEU A 45 -17.49 -1.69 -3.13
N LYS A 46 -18.10 -1.61 -4.31
CA LYS A 46 -18.86 -2.71 -4.95
C LYS A 46 -18.01 -3.59 -5.86
N ALA A 47 -17.08 -3.01 -6.60
CA ALA A 47 -16.26 -3.74 -7.57
C ALA A 47 -14.93 -3.04 -7.83
N ILE A 48 -13.92 -3.84 -8.18
CA ILE A 48 -12.59 -3.39 -8.57
C ILE A 48 -12.20 -4.11 -9.86
N VAL A 49 -11.83 -3.36 -10.89
CA VAL A 49 -11.32 -3.90 -12.16
C VAL A 49 -10.12 -3.06 -12.58
N GLY A 50 -8.91 -3.58 -12.36
CA GLY A 50 -7.68 -2.80 -12.55
C GLY A 50 -7.70 -1.54 -11.68
N ASN A 51 -7.62 -0.37 -12.32
CA ASN A 51 -7.67 0.93 -11.66
C ASN A 51 -9.09 1.58 -11.64
N LEU A 52 -10.11 0.83 -12.06
CA LEU A 52 -11.51 1.23 -11.99
C LEU A 52 -12.13 0.71 -10.69
N ALA A 53 -12.67 1.62 -9.88
CA ALA A 53 -13.40 1.30 -8.66
C ALA A 53 -14.87 1.70 -8.79
N THR A 54 -15.78 0.83 -8.38
CA THR A 54 -17.23 1.10 -8.35
C THR A 54 -17.67 1.29 -6.91
N PHE A 55 -18.24 2.45 -6.59
CA PHE A 55 -18.75 2.81 -5.28
C PHE A 55 -20.26 2.93 -5.31
N GLU A 56 -20.94 2.42 -4.29
CA GLU A 56 -22.31 2.77 -3.95
C GLU A 56 -22.26 3.81 -2.82
N VAL A 57 -22.83 4.99 -3.06
CA VAL A 57 -22.82 6.13 -2.14
C VAL A 57 -24.27 6.61 -2.01
N GLU A 58 -24.87 6.45 -0.82
CA GLU A 58 -26.26 6.83 -0.56
C GLU A 58 -27.27 6.26 -1.59
N GLY A 59 -27.07 5.01 -2.01
CA GLY A 59 -27.89 4.31 -3.00
C GLY A 59 -27.62 4.66 -4.46
N GLN A 60 -26.65 5.54 -4.75
CA GLN A 60 -26.20 5.86 -6.10
C GLN A 60 -24.88 5.15 -6.42
N THR A 61 -24.77 4.56 -7.61
CA THR A 61 -23.55 3.86 -8.04
C THR A 61 -22.69 4.73 -8.95
N PHE A 62 -21.39 4.78 -8.66
CA PHE A 62 -20.39 5.52 -9.43
C PHE A 62 -19.20 4.62 -9.74
N SER A 63 -18.89 4.41 -11.03
CA SER A 63 -17.65 3.78 -11.47
C SER A 63 -16.65 4.85 -11.88
N LEU A 64 -15.48 4.86 -11.25
CA LEU A 64 -14.48 5.92 -11.36
C LEU A 64 -13.09 5.31 -11.57
N GLU A 65 -12.34 5.89 -12.50
CA GLU A 65 -10.92 5.63 -12.63
C GLU A 65 -10.17 6.39 -11.53
N MET A 66 -9.32 5.67 -10.80
CA MET A 66 -8.72 6.16 -9.57
C MET A 66 -7.30 6.70 -9.81
N GLY A 67 -6.95 7.80 -9.17
CA GLY A 67 -5.63 8.43 -9.31
C GLY A 67 -4.52 7.75 -8.50
N VAL A 68 -4.89 6.80 -7.64
CA VAL A 68 -4.04 5.97 -6.78
C VAL A 68 -4.37 4.51 -7.05
N GLU A 69 -3.39 3.62 -7.07
CA GLU A 69 -3.63 2.19 -7.34
C GLU A 69 -3.81 1.36 -6.06
N GLY A 70 -4.35 0.15 -6.20
CA GLY A 70 -4.43 -0.86 -5.15
C GLY A 70 -5.76 -0.88 -4.39
N SER A 71 -6.28 -2.08 -4.12
CA SER A 71 -7.59 -2.32 -3.51
C SER A 71 -7.78 -1.57 -2.19
N PHE A 72 -6.76 -1.57 -1.32
CA PHE A 72 -6.79 -0.87 -0.03
C PHE A 72 -6.97 0.65 -0.18
N ASN A 73 -6.38 1.25 -1.22
CA ASN A 73 -6.58 2.68 -1.46
C ASN A 73 -8.01 2.96 -1.95
N PHE A 74 -8.66 2.04 -2.65
CA PHE A 74 -10.07 2.16 -3.01
C PHE A 74 -10.99 2.04 -1.79
N LEU A 75 -10.68 1.15 -0.85
CA LEU A 75 -11.41 1.09 0.42
C LEU A 75 -11.20 2.37 1.26
N ASN A 76 -9.98 2.90 1.30
CA ASN A 76 -9.70 4.19 1.94
C ASN A 76 -10.45 5.35 1.24
N ALA A 77 -10.62 5.28 -0.08
CA ALA A 77 -11.43 6.24 -0.82
C ALA A 77 -12.91 6.16 -0.40
N ALA A 78 -13.46 4.96 -0.19
CA ALA A 78 -14.81 4.80 0.37
C ALA A 78 -14.93 5.46 1.75
N ALA A 79 -13.93 5.27 2.62
CA ALA A 79 -13.85 5.93 3.93
C ALA A 79 -13.83 7.46 3.81
N ALA A 80 -13.02 8.00 2.88
CA ALA A 80 -12.90 9.43 2.64
C ALA A 80 -14.22 10.04 2.13
N ILE A 81 -14.88 9.38 1.17
CA ILE A 81 -16.19 9.79 0.65
C ILE A 81 -17.20 9.82 1.80
N CYS A 82 -17.28 8.75 2.60
CA CYS A 82 -18.17 8.65 3.75
C CYS A 82 -17.91 9.79 4.77
N GLY A 83 -16.65 10.03 5.11
CA GLY A 83 -16.25 11.09 6.04
C GLY A 83 -16.63 12.49 5.55
N ILE A 84 -16.34 12.80 4.28
CA ILE A 84 -16.66 14.10 3.69
C ILE A 84 -18.17 14.34 3.67
N LEU A 85 -18.96 13.35 3.26
CA LEU A 85 -20.42 13.47 3.22
C LEU A 85 -21.01 13.61 4.61
N ASN A 86 -20.53 12.83 5.58
CA ASN A 86 -20.97 12.94 6.97
C ASN A 86 -20.67 14.34 7.53
N ILE A 87 -19.45 14.85 7.34
CA ILE A 87 -19.07 16.22 7.75
C ILE A 87 -19.98 17.27 7.08
N ALA A 88 -20.25 17.13 5.78
CA ALA A 88 -21.11 18.05 5.04
C ALA A 88 -22.55 18.06 5.58
N GLN A 89 -23.06 16.92 6.04
CA GLN A 89 -24.40 16.77 6.61
C GLN A 89 -24.47 17.28 8.06
N THR A 90 -23.46 17.00 8.88
CA THR A 90 -23.46 17.36 10.31
C THR A 90 -23.03 18.81 10.55
N CYS A 91 -22.32 19.43 9.60
CA CYS A 91 -21.81 20.79 9.73
C CYS A 91 -22.30 21.70 8.58
N PRO A 92 -23.60 22.02 8.49
CA PRO A 92 -24.14 22.87 7.42
C PRO A 92 -23.51 24.27 7.38
N ALA A 93 -23.02 24.76 8.53
CA ALA A 93 -22.25 26.01 8.65
C ALA A 93 -20.94 26.02 7.81
N LEU A 94 -20.47 24.86 7.32
CA LEU A 94 -19.36 24.82 6.37
C LEU A 94 -19.62 25.71 5.15
N LYS A 95 -20.87 25.79 4.67
CA LYS A 95 -21.24 26.63 3.53
C LYS A 95 -21.13 28.14 3.81
N ASP A 96 -21.06 28.54 5.07
CA ASP A 96 -20.89 29.94 5.46
C ASP A 96 -19.43 30.41 5.30
N PHE A 97 -18.48 29.47 5.29
CA PHE A 97 -17.07 29.80 5.05
C PHE A 97 -16.83 30.04 3.55
N PRO A 98 -16.20 31.18 3.16
CA PRO A 98 -15.98 31.53 1.76
C PRO A 98 -15.28 30.43 0.93
N ARG A 99 -14.41 29.64 1.57
CA ARG A 99 -13.66 28.56 0.92
C ARG A 99 -14.52 27.35 0.52
N PHE A 100 -15.65 27.13 1.20
CA PHE A 100 -16.51 25.96 0.98
C PHE A 100 -17.88 26.32 0.41
N LYS A 101 -18.25 27.61 0.42
CA LYS A 101 -19.56 28.12 -0.05
C LYS A 101 -19.97 27.63 -1.43
N ASN A 102 -19.01 27.50 -2.35
CA ASN A 102 -19.25 27.10 -3.75
C ASN A 102 -18.83 25.65 -4.05
N LEU A 103 -18.49 24.85 -3.04
CA LEU A 103 -18.19 23.44 -3.27
C LEU A 103 -19.47 22.65 -3.50
N ASP A 104 -19.47 21.87 -4.59
CA ASP A 104 -20.45 20.81 -4.77
C ASP A 104 -20.07 19.62 -3.87
N LEU A 105 -20.88 19.42 -2.84
CA LEU A 105 -20.74 18.32 -1.87
C LEU A 105 -21.77 17.21 -2.13
N SER A 106 -22.30 17.11 -3.35
CA SER A 106 -23.12 15.97 -3.76
C SER A 106 -22.30 14.66 -3.77
N PRO A 107 -22.94 13.50 -3.55
CA PRO A 107 -22.28 12.19 -3.63
C PRO A 107 -21.40 12.01 -4.87
N LYS A 108 -21.90 12.43 -6.04
CA LYS A 108 -21.19 12.36 -7.31
C LYS A 108 -19.94 13.24 -7.32
N ALA A 109 -20.05 14.49 -6.91
CA ALA A 109 -18.94 15.43 -6.92
C ALA A 109 -17.84 15.02 -5.93
N VAL A 110 -18.22 14.55 -4.74
CA VAL A 110 -17.27 14.05 -3.74
C VAL A 110 -16.54 12.81 -4.25
N ALA A 111 -17.26 11.82 -4.80
CA ALA A 111 -16.63 10.62 -5.35
C ALA A 111 -15.65 10.96 -6.48
N GLN A 112 -16.04 11.84 -7.41
CA GLN A 112 -15.17 12.33 -8.50
C GLN A 112 -13.97 13.14 -8.00
N ALA A 113 -14.09 13.87 -6.89
CA ALA A 113 -12.97 14.61 -6.31
C ALA A 113 -11.96 13.66 -5.66
N VAL A 114 -12.44 12.67 -4.90
CA VAL A 114 -11.61 11.65 -4.25
C VAL A 114 -10.89 10.79 -5.30
N SER A 115 -11.52 10.46 -6.42
CA SER A 115 -10.87 9.68 -7.48
C SER A 115 -9.68 10.38 -8.14
N LYS A 116 -9.55 11.71 -7.99
CA LYS A 116 -8.43 12.49 -8.54
C LYS A 116 -7.24 12.61 -7.59
N VAL A 117 -7.34 12.09 -6.37
CA VAL A 117 -6.22 12.08 -5.42
C VAL A 117 -5.06 11.31 -6.04
N ARG A 118 -3.87 11.91 -5.99
CA ARG A 118 -2.61 11.27 -6.41
C ARG A 118 -1.83 10.78 -5.19
N PRO A 119 -0.99 9.75 -5.33
CA PRO A 119 -0.19 9.25 -4.22
C PRO A 119 0.65 10.36 -3.59
N ALA A 120 0.62 10.44 -2.26
CA ALA A 120 1.59 11.24 -1.53
C ALA A 120 2.93 10.49 -1.45
N PHE A 121 4.02 11.26 -1.43
CA PHE A 121 5.42 10.88 -1.18
C PHE A 121 5.71 9.44 -0.71
N GLY A 122 6.62 8.75 -1.42
CA GLY A 122 7.17 7.45 -1.00
C GLY A 122 6.28 6.22 -1.28
N ARG A 123 5.10 6.39 -1.89
CA ARG A 123 4.25 5.30 -2.40
C ARG A 123 4.40 5.20 -3.92
N GLY A 124 5.16 4.21 -4.40
CA GLY A 124 5.50 4.09 -5.82
C GLY A 124 6.49 5.16 -6.29
N GLU A 125 7.33 5.69 -5.38
CA GLU A 125 8.39 6.62 -5.75
C GLU A 125 9.43 5.85 -6.59
N GLY A 126 9.53 6.25 -7.87
CA GLY A 126 10.50 5.74 -8.81
C GLY A 126 11.80 6.55 -8.75
N PHE A 127 12.93 5.87 -8.67
CA PHE A 127 14.26 6.49 -8.79
C PHE A 127 14.92 5.99 -10.07
N LYS A 128 15.47 6.91 -10.86
CA LYS A 128 16.29 6.56 -12.03
C LYS A 128 17.77 6.71 -11.68
N ILE A 129 18.40 5.62 -11.25
CA ILE A 129 19.82 5.61 -10.86
C ILE A 129 20.65 4.97 -11.97
N GLY A 130 21.25 5.81 -12.82
CA GLY A 130 21.98 5.33 -14.01
C GLY A 130 21.03 4.63 -15.00
N GLN A 131 21.23 3.33 -15.21
CA GLN A 131 20.37 2.49 -16.06
C GLN A 131 19.31 1.70 -15.27
N SER A 132 19.21 1.92 -13.96
CA SER A 132 18.27 1.24 -13.08
C SER A 132 17.03 2.10 -12.85
N HIS A 133 15.86 1.50 -13.02
CA HIS A 133 14.57 2.04 -12.62
C HIS A 133 14.17 1.35 -11.32
N VAL A 134 14.11 2.10 -10.21
CA VAL A 134 13.95 1.55 -8.87
C VAL A 134 12.62 2.01 -8.29
N GLU A 135 11.73 1.08 -8.03
CA GLU A 135 10.47 1.31 -7.33
C GLU A 135 10.63 0.94 -5.85
N MET A 136 10.21 1.82 -4.95
CA MET A 136 10.21 1.56 -3.51
C MET A 136 8.80 1.35 -2.96
N VAL A 137 8.64 0.28 -2.17
CA VAL A 137 7.38 -0.10 -1.54
C VAL A 137 7.57 -0.28 -0.05
N LEU A 138 6.78 0.46 0.74
CA LEU A 138 6.75 0.35 2.19
C LEU A 138 5.88 -0.83 2.64
N VAL A 139 6.43 -1.72 3.45
CA VAL A 139 5.72 -2.86 4.04
C VAL A 139 5.91 -2.87 5.56
N LYS A 140 4.83 -3.11 6.31
CA LYS A 140 4.82 -2.98 7.78
C LYS A 140 4.10 -4.10 8.51
N ASN A 141 3.32 -4.91 7.81
CA ASN A 141 2.48 -5.96 8.39
C ASN A 141 2.20 -7.05 7.34
N PRO A 142 1.66 -8.21 7.76
CA PRO A 142 1.41 -9.35 6.88
C PRO A 142 0.49 -9.00 5.71
N VAL A 143 -0.64 -8.35 6.00
CA VAL A 143 -1.63 -7.95 4.99
C VAL A 143 -1.02 -6.99 3.96
N GLY A 144 -0.31 -5.95 4.42
CA GLY A 144 0.29 -4.95 3.55
C GLY A 144 1.36 -5.54 2.62
N PHE A 145 2.19 -6.45 3.14
CA PHE A 145 3.21 -7.10 2.31
C PHE A 145 2.57 -8.11 1.33
N SER A 146 1.65 -8.95 1.80
CA SER A 146 0.93 -9.92 0.95
C SER A 146 0.17 -9.23 -0.18
N SER A 147 -0.48 -8.10 0.13
CA SER A 147 -1.16 -7.27 -0.86
C SER A 147 -0.20 -6.69 -1.88
N ALA A 148 0.95 -6.18 -1.44
CA ALA A 148 1.94 -5.60 -2.35
C ALA A 148 2.49 -6.65 -3.33
N LEU A 149 2.82 -7.85 -2.83
CA LEU A 149 3.28 -8.97 -3.67
C LEU A 149 2.24 -9.46 -4.67
N ARG A 150 0.95 -9.32 -4.36
CA ARG A 150 -0.16 -9.71 -5.24
C ARG A 150 -0.50 -8.65 -6.28
N SER A 151 -0.36 -7.38 -5.91
CA SER A 151 -0.83 -6.25 -6.72
C SER A 151 0.23 -5.78 -7.73
N ILE A 152 1.51 -5.91 -7.39
CA ILE A 152 2.60 -5.40 -8.21
C ILE A 152 3.15 -6.51 -9.12
N PRO A 153 3.20 -6.32 -10.44
CA PRO A 153 3.81 -7.28 -11.35
C PRO A 153 5.33 -7.33 -11.11
N LEU A 154 5.83 -8.52 -10.76
CA LEU A 154 7.26 -8.77 -10.46
C LEU A 154 8.04 -9.36 -11.64
N GLU A 155 7.35 -9.74 -12.72
CA GLU A 155 8.00 -10.32 -13.90
C GLU A 155 8.99 -9.31 -14.53
N GLY A 156 10.22 -9.76 -14.77
CA GLY A 156 11.29 -8.90 -15.29
C GLY A 156 11.91 -7.92 -14.28
N LYS A 157 11.40 -7.83 -13.04
CA LYS A 157 11.97 -6.97 -11.99
C LYS A 157 12.94 -7.72 -11.09
N GLU A 158 14.06 -7.11 -10.74
CA GLU A 158 14.92 -7.62 -9.67
C GLU A 158 14.36 -7.18 -8.30
N VAL A 159 14.26 -8.11 -7.35
CA VAL A 159 13.64 -7.85 -6.04
C VAL A 159 14.70 -7.74 -4.94
N MET A 160 14.59 -6.69 -4.11
CA MET A 160 15.26 -6.57 -2.82
C MET A 160 14.22 -6.49 -1.69
N VAL A 161 14.53 -7.11 -0.54
CA VAL A 161 13.75 -6.91 0.70
C VAL A 161 14.66 -6.34 1.79
N ALA A 162 14.27 -5.23 2.40
CA ALA A 162 15.02 -4.56 3.46
C ALA A 162 14.21 -4.50 4.76
N LEU A 163 14.67 -5.18 5.81
CA LEU A 163 13.94 -5.33 7.06
C LEU A 163 14.78 -4.85 8.26
N ASN A 164 14.23 -3.91 9.01
CA ASN A 164 14.69 -3.48 10.31
C ASN A 164 13.61 -3.73 11.38
N ASP A 165 14.01 -3.69 12.64
CA ASP A 165 13.16 -3.83 13.83
C ASP A 165 13.32 -2.65 14.79
N GLN A 166 13.54 -1.43 14.27
CA GLN A 166 13.64 -0.25 15.12
C GLN A 166 12.30 0.07 15.78
N SER A 167 12.31 0.98 16.76
CA SER A 167 11.07 1.38 17.45
C SER A 167 9.95 1.84 16.51
N ALA A 168 10.30 2.47 15.38
CA ALA A 168 9.33 2.89 14.37
C ALA A 168 8.87 1.78 13.40
N ASP A 169 9.59 0.65 13.35
CA ASP A 169 9.23 -0.53 12.54
C ASP A 169 8.44 -1.57 13.36
N GLY A 170 8.71 -1.65 14.67
CA GLY A 170 8.28 -2.73 15.54
C GLY A 170 9.44 -3.67 15.86
N ARG A 171 9.64 -3.97 17.15
CA ARG A 171 10.75 -4.84 17.61
C ARG A 171 10.51 -6.30 17.29
N ASP A 172 9.24 -6.70 17.24
CA ASP A 172 8.83 -8.03 16.86
C ASP A 172 8.64 -8.09 15.34
N VAL A 173 9.44 -8.92 14.68
CA VAL A 173 9.37 -9.15 13.23
C VAL A 173 8.76 -10.51 12.87
N SER A 174 8.19 -11.23 13.85
CA SER A 174 7.54 -12.53 13.61
C SER A 174 6.44 -12.47 12.55
N TRP A 175 5.84 -11.30 12.34
CA TRP A 175 4.85 -11.04 11.31
C TRP A 175 5.30 -11.43 9.89
N ILE A 176 6.61 -11.47 9.61
CA ILE A 176 7.11 -11.90 8.29
C ILE A 176 6.74 -13.35 7.95
N TYR A 177 6.48 -14.19 8.96
CA TYR A 177 6.08 -15.58 8.76
C TYR A 177 4.60 -15.75 8.38
N ASP A 178 3.82 -14.67 8.44
CA ASP A 178 2.39 -14.66 8.10
C ASP A 178 2.13 -14.03 6.73
N VAL A 179 3.17 -13.64 6.00
CA VAL A 179 3.07 -13.08 4.64
C VAL A 179 2.84 -14.18 3.61
N ASP A 180 1.90 -13.97 2.69
CA ASP A 180 1.72 -14.82 1.51
C ASP A 180 2.75 -14.48 0.43
N TYR A 181 3.81 -15.27 0.37
CA TYR A 181 4.88 -15.12 -0.63
C TYR A 181 4.60 -15.82 -1.96
N SER A 182 3.39 -16.33 -2.23
CA SER A 182 3.12 -17.18 -3.41
C SER A 182 3.56 -16.56 -4.74
N ASN A 183 3.36 -15.24 -4.90
CA ASN A 183 3.74 -14.48 -6.11
C ASN A 183 5.23 -14.07 -6.17
N LEU A 184 6.01 -14.38 -5.14
CA LEU A 184 7.44 -14.10 -5.09
C LEU A 184 8.22 -15.36 -5.51
N SER A 185 9.28 -15.21 -6.31
CA SER A 185 10.12 -16.33 -6.77
C SER A 185 11.56 -16.23 -6.26
N THR A 186 12.34 -15.31 -6.84
CA THR A 186 13.75 -15.07 -6.47
C THR A 186 13.91 -13.67 -5.90
N VAL A 187 14.61 -13.56 -4.77
CA VAL A 187 15.01 -12.31 -4.15
C VAL A 187 16.51 -12.13 -4.34
N LYS A 188 16.91 -11.08 -5.08
CA LYS A 188 18.31 -10.83 -5.43
C LYS A 188 19.12 -10.38 -4.22
N ALA A 189 18.50 -9.65 -3.29
CA ALA A 189 19.16 -9.18 -2.08
C ALA A 189 18.18 -9.05 -0.91
N VAL A 190 18.61 -9.46 0.27
CA VAL A 190 17.95 -9.18 1.54
C VAL A 190 18.89 -8.33 2.39
N THR A 191 18.39 -7.28 3.04
CA THR A 191 19.23 -6.38 3.84
C THR A 191 18.51 -5.78 5.05
N GLY A 192 19.23 -4.96 5.84
CA GLY A 192 18.77 -4.40 7.10
C GLY A 192 19.16 -5.26 8.32
N GLN A 193 18.84 -4.76 9.52
CA GLN A 193 19.24 -5.38 10.78
C GLN A 193 18.68 -6.80 10.96
N ARG A 194 17.55 -7.09 10.32
CA ARG A 194 16.87 -8.39 10.34
C ARG A 194 16.97 -9.11 8.99
N ALA A 195 18.03 -8.84 8.22
CA ALA A 195 18.22 -9.45 6.91
C ALA A 195 18.24 -10.99 6.99
N PHE A 196 18.89 -11.54 8.02
CA PHE A 196 18.99 -12.99 8.17
C PHE A 196 17.66 -13.63 8.61
N ASP A 197 16.87 -12.97 9.46
CA ASP A 197 15.51 -13.42 9.77
C ASP A 197 14.62 -13.46 8.52
N MET A 198 14.70 -12.42 7.70
CA MET A 198 13.95 -12.34 6.44
C MET A 198 14.42 -13.37 5.43
N ALA A 199 15.74 -13.58 5.28
CA ALA A 199 16.28 -14.59 4.39
C ALA A 199 15.84 -16.00 4.81
N LEU A 200 15.90 -16.31 6.11
CA LEU A 200 15.45 -17.58 6.66
C LEU A 200 13.94 -17.79 6.44
N CYS A 201 13.11 -16.77 6.67
CA CYS A 201 11.67 -16.85 6.40
C CYS A 201 11.39 -17.15 4.92
N LEU A 202 12.07 -16.46 4.01
CA LEU A 202 11.95 -16.68 2.57
C LEU A 202 12.36 -18.11 2.17
N GLU A 203 13.46 -18.63 2.74
CA GLU A 203 13.89 -20.02 2.50
C GLU A 203 12.86 -21.04 2.98
N TYR A 204 12.27 -20.87 4.17
CA TYR A 204 11.18 -21.73 4.65
C TYR A 204 9.95 -21.70 3.74
N ASN A 205 9.71 -20.59 3.05
CA ASN A 205 8.65 -20.44 2.06
C ASN A 205 9.07 -20.87 0.64
N GLY A 206 10.21 -21.55 0.49
CA GLY A 206 10.70 -22.07 -0.78
C GLY A 206 11.17 -20.98 -1.76
N LYS A 207 11.52 -19.80 -1.27
CA LYS A 207 11.95 -18.65 -2.09
C LYS A 207 13.48 -18.60 -2.15
N LYS A 208 14.03 -18.36 -3.34
CA LYS A 208 15.48 -18.31 -3.53
C LYS A 208 16.01 -16.94 -3.13
N VAL A 209 16.89 -16.89 -2.13
CA VAL A 209 17.63 -15.68 -1.74
C VAL A 209 19.05 -15.76 -2.30
N LEU A 210 19.45 -14.81 -3.14
CA LEU A 210 20.79 -14.83 -3.73
C LEU A 210 21.86 -14.26 -2.80
N ARG A 211 21.51 -13.24 -2.01
CA ARG A 211 22.42 -12.56 -1.07
C ARG A 211 21.64 -12.02 0.12
N ALA A 212 22.23 -12.12 1.30
CA ALA A 212 21.78 -11.43 2.51
C ALA A 212 22.97 -10.69 3.13
N ASP A 213 22.82 -9.40 3.44
CA ASP A 213 23.86 -8.57 4.07
C ASP A 213 23.19 -7.53 4.97
N LEU A 214 23.67 -7.37 6.21
CA LEU A 214 23.10 -6.41 7.17
C LEU A 214 23.34 -4.96 6.74
N ASP A 215 24.38 -4.71 5.94
CA ASP A 215 24.76 -3.38 5.47
C ASP A 215 23.89 -2.97 4.27
N ILE A 216 22.96 -2.05 4.54
CA ILE A 216 22.01 -1.51 3.55
C ILE A 216 22.74 -0.85 2.39
N GLU A 217 23.76 -0.03 2.63
CA GLU A 217 24.44 0.74 1.59
C GLU A 217 25.20 -0.20 0.66
N LYS A 218 26.00 -1.09 1.25
CA LYS A 218 26.77 -2.09 0.52
C LYS A 218 25.86 -3.04 -0.28
N SER A 219 24.73 -3.45 0.28
CA SER A 219 23.76 -4.30 -0.40
C SER A 219 23.07 -3.56 -1.56
N LEU A 220 22.65 -2.31 -1.33
CA LEU A 220 22.01 -1.46 -2.33
C LEU A 220 22.92 -1.17 -3.52
N MET A 221 24.19 -0.81 -3.28
CA MET A 221 25.15 -0.52 -4.34
C MET A 221 25.32 -1.72 -5.28
N ARG A 222 25.44 -2.94 -4.73
CA ARG A 222 25.47 -4.17 -5.53
C ARG A 222 24.17 -4.46 -6.25
N PHE A 223 23.04 -4.19 -5.60
CA PHE A 223 21.73 -4.44 -6.19
C PHE A 223 21.47 -3.53 -7.39
N LEU A 224 22.02 -2.31 -7.39
CA LEU A 224 21.93 -1.36 -8.48
C LEU A 224 22.85 -1.69 -9.69
N GLU A 225 23.77 -2.66 -9.56
CA GLU A 225 24.60 -3.13 -10.67
C GLU A 225 23.73 -3.77 -11.76
N GLY A 226 24.14 -3.60 -13.03
CA GLY A 226 23.50 -4.23 -14.19
C GLY A 226 22.27 -3.53 -14.77
N GLY A 227 21.79 -2.43 -14.18
CA GLY A 227 20.64 -1.68 -14.69
C GLY A 227 19.30 -2.42 -14.53
N GLY A 228 18.29 -2.00 -15.30
CA GLY A 228 16.99 -2.67 -15.42
C GLY A 228 15.94 -2.24 -14.39
N GLU A 229 14.78 -2.90 -14.44
CA GLU A 229 13.67 -2.68 -13.51
C GLU A 229 13.95 -3.36 -12.17
N LYS A 230 13.78 -2.62 -11.08
CA LYS A 230 14.10 -3.06 -9.72
C LYS A 230 13.00 -2.64 -8.76
N ILE A 231 12.73 -3.49 -7.78
CA ILE A 231 11.75 -3.20 -6.73
C ILE A 231 12.33 -3.51 -5.36
N ILE A 232 12.08 -2.62 -4.41
CA ILE A 232 12.53 -2.73 -3.03
C ILE A 232 11.32 -2.72 -2.10
N PHE A 233 11.06 -3.85 -1.45
CA PHE A 233 10.14 -3.91 -0.32
C PHE A 233 10.90 -3.58 0.96
N SER A 234 10.45 -2.58 1.71
CA SER A 234 11.20 -2.09 2.87
C SER A 234 10.34 -1.79 4.08
N SER A 235 10.89 -2.07 5.27
CA SER A 235 10.37 -1.49 6.52
C SER A 235 10.60 0.03 6.55
N TYR A 236 9.96 0.74 7.48
CA TYR A 236 9.98 2.20 7.51
C TYR A 236 11.38 2.78 7.65
N THR A 237 12.18 2.34 8.62
CA THR A 237 13.52 2.91 8.80
C THR A 237 14.48 2.48 7.70
N SER A 238 14.33 1.26 7.17
CA SER A 238 15.07 0.78 5.99
C SER A 238 14.79 1.65 4.77
N MET A 239 13.51 2.00 4.55
CA MET A 239 13.06 2.88 3.46
C MET A 239 13.76 4.24 3.56
N LEU A 240 13.80 4.85 4.74
CA LEU A 240 14.46 6.15 4.93
C LEU A 240 15.96 6.09 4.61
N SER A 241 16.65 5.04 5.06
CA SER A 241 18.07 4.82 4.79
C SER A 241 18.35 4.62 3.30
N ILE A 242 17.62 3.72 2.64
CA ILE A 242 17.76 3.44 1.21
C ILE A 242 17.48 4.69 0.39
N ARG A 243 16.37 5.38 0.69
CA ARG A 243 15.96 6.59 -0.01
C ARG A 243 17.01 7.70 0.08
N LYS A 244 17.62 7.90 1.26
CA LYS A 244 18.71 8.87 1.42
C LYS A 244 19.87 8.56 0.47
N ILE A 245 20.30 7.29 0.42
CA ILE A 245 21.39 6.85 -0.45
C ILE A 245 21.01 7.05 -1.93
N LEU A 246 19.81 6.67 -2.34
CA LEU A 246 19.34 6.86 -3.72
C LEU A 246 19.32 8.34 -4.13
N LEU A 247 18.86 9.24 -3.26
CA LEU A 247 18.86 10.68 -3.53
C LEU A 247 20.27 11.27 -3.63
N ASP A 248 21.20 10.81 -2.79
CA ASP A 248 22.59 11.26 -2.84
C ASP A 248 23.26 10.78 -4.15
N LEU A 249 22.97 9.54 -4.58
CA LEU A 249 23.41 8.99 -5.87
C LEU A 249 22.81 9.76 -7.05
N ASP A 250 21.52 10.09 -7.00
CA ASP A 250 20.81 10.82 -8.04
C ASP A 250 21.39 12.23 -8.25
N LYS A 251 21.62 12.96 -7.15
CA LYS A 251 22.29 14.28 -7.17
C LYS A 251 23.70 14.21 -7.74
N SER A 252 24.45 13.16 -7.41
CA SER A 252 25.81 12.98 -7.93
C SER A 252 25.86 12.67 -9.43
N LYS A 253 24.75 12.19 -10.01
CA LYS A 253 24.63 11.76 -11.42
C LYS A 253 23.67 12.61 -12.27
N GLY A 254 23.03 13.62 -11.68
CA GLY A 254 22.21 14.63 -12.37
C GLY A 254 20.79 14.21 -12.77
N GLY A 255 20.15 13.31 -12.03
CA GLY A 255 18.81 12.79 -12.40
C GLY A 255 17.61 13.59 -11.90
N ASN A 256 16.54 13.54 -12.68
CA ASN A 256 15.21 14.09 -12.40
C ASN A 256 14.35 13.01 -11.72
N LEU A 257 13.63 13.38 -10.66
CA LEU A 257 12.56 12.57 -10.07
C LEU A 257 11.42 12.39 -11.09
N TYR A 258 10.99 11.16 -11.33
CA TYR A 258 9.77 10.86 -12.09
C TYR A 258 8.83 10.03 -11.22
N ALA A 259 7.52 10.28 -11.32
CA ALA A 259 6.52 9.35 -10.80
C ALA A 259 6.57 8.07 -11.66
N ALA A 260 6.50 6.89 -11.04
CA ALA A 260 6.24 5.66 -11.79
C ALA A 260 4.85 5.78 -12.43
N ASP A 261 4.76 5.55 -13.74
CA ASP A 261 3.53 5.58 -14.52
C ASP A 261 2.59 4.43 -14.14
#